data_AF-A0A3D3CL68-F1
#
_entry.id   AF-A0A3D3CL68-F1
#
_cell.length_a   1.000
_cell.length_b   1.000
_cell.length_c   1.000
_cell.angle_alpha   90.00
_cell.angle_beta   90.00
_cell.angle_gamma   90.00
#
_symmetry.space_group_name_H-M   'P 1'
#
loop_
_entity.id
_entity.type
_entity.pdbx_description
1 polymer ?
#
loop_
_entity_poly.entity_id
_entity_poly.type
_entity_poly.pdbx_seq_one_letter_code
_entity_poly.pdbx_strand_id
1 'polypeptide(L)'
;MFRKGSRRIRFNPASLSNLYWLSSGYGERPVRAGNVLLLLILTLSVLFGSAGLEPNPSLNGNPAYEINKIKSLSDMLSHLWGIILNTLQYATFEKVPDYVPKTIYGATLKFVVKILIPLQAALFALAIRNRFRR
;
A
#
# COMPACT_ATOMS: atom_id res chain seq x y z
N MET A 1 -34.23 7.85 -7.92
CA MET A 1 -34.19 8.55 -9.23
C MET A 1 -32.72 8.79 -9.61
N PHE A 2 -32.07 7.85 -10.32
CA PHE A 2 -30.65 7.97 -10.68
C PHE A 2 -30.49 8.74 -12.00
N ARG A 3 -29.98 9.96 -11.91
CA ARG A 3 -29.75 10.84 -13.06
C ARG A 3 -28.58 10.31 -13.89
N LYS A 4 -28.87 9.82 -15.10
CA LYS A 4 -27.91 9.31 -16.09
C LYS A 4 -27.07 10.48 -16.65
N GLY A 5 -26.10 10.95 -15.87
CA GLY A 5 -25.18 12.02 -16.25
C GLY A 5 -24.11 11.54 -17.21
N SER A 6 -23.88 12.28 -18.29
CA SER A 6 -22.95 11.95 -19.37
C SER A 6 -21.50 11.75 -18.88
N ARG A 7 -20.84 10.69 -19.39
CA ARG A 7 -19.50 10.24 -18.96
C ARG A 7 -18.34 11.19 -19.28
N ARG A 8 -18.56 12.26 -20.07
CA ARG A 8 -17.47 13.00 -20.74
C ARG A 8 -16.98 14.28 -20.04
N ILE A 9 -17.62 14.78 -18.97
CA ILE A 9 -17.32 16.13 -18.42
C ILE A 9 -16.92 16.11 -16.92
N ARG A 10 -16.24 15.08 -16.41
CA ARG A 10 -15.91 14.99 -14.96
C ARG A 10 -14.49 14.55 -14.58
N PHE A 11 -13.51 14.74 -15.45
CA PHE A 11 -12.13 14.45 -15.09
C PHE A 11 -11.32 15.74 -14.89
N ASN A 12 -11.64 16.47 -13.82
CA ASN A 12 -10.62 17.25 -13.14
C ASN A 12 -10.18 16.44 -11.90
N PRO A 13 -9.04 15.75 -11.94
CA PRO A 13 -8.64 14.81 -10.89
C PRO A 13 -8.45 15.47 -9.52
N ALA A 14 -8.22 16.79 -9.49
CA ALA A 14 -8.00 17.57 -8.26
C ALA A 14 -9.27 18.26 -7.71
N SER A 15 -10.44 18.11 -8.35
CA SER A 15 -11.69 18.68 -7.82
C SER A 15 -12.03 18.07 -6.46
N LEU A 16 -12.41 18.91 -5.48
CA LEU A 16 -12.90 18.47 -4.17
C LEU A 16 -14.09 17.49 -4.31
N SER A 17 -14.91 17.62 -5.35
CA SER A 17 -15.97 16.66 -5.63
C SER A 17 -15.44 15.30 -6.08
N ASN A 18 -14.30 15.24 -6.78
CA ASN A 18 -13.65 13.97 -7.14
C ASN A 18 -12.96 13.35 -5.94
N LEU A 19 -12.26 14.12 -5.09
CA LEU A 19 -11.72 13.64 -3.80
C LEU A 19 -12.85 13.14 -2.88
N TYR A 20 -13.95 13.88 -2.81
CA TYR A 20 -15.17 13.46 -2.13
C TYR A 20 -15.76 12.20 -2.76
N TRP A 21 -15.77 12.05 -4.09
CA TRP A 21 -16.23 10.82 -4.75
C TRP A 21 -15.30 9.63 -4.51
N LEU A 22 -14.00 9.88 -4.49
CA LEU A 22 -12.96 8.88 -4.23
C LEU A 22 -13.06 8.38 -2.79
N SER A 23 -13.35 9.28 -1.83
CA SER A 23 -13.56 8.96 -0.42
C SER A 23 -14.97 8.39 -0.13
N SER A 24 -16.04 9.00 -0.65
CA SER A 24 -17.44 8.61 -0.45
C SER A 24 -17.81 7.31 -1.14
N GLY A 25 -17.11 6.95 -2.23
CA GLY A 25 -17.32 5.70 -2.97
C GLY A 25 -16.87 4.45 -2.22
N TYR A 26 -16.07 4.60 -1.15
CA TYR A 26 -15.61 3.47 -0.34
C TYR A 26 -16.77 2.67 0.25
N GLY A 27 -17.85 3.32 0.69
CA GLY A 27 -18.97 2.62 1.31
C GLY A 27 -19.88 1.84 0.36
N GLU A 28 -19.83 2.10 -0.96
CA GLU A 28 -20.84 1.60 -1.90
C GLU A 28 -20.35 0.44 -2.79
N ARG A 29 -19.04 0.30 -3.01
CA ARG A 29 -18.46 -0.72 -3.89
C ARG A 29 -17.16 -1.31 -3.32
N PRO A 30 -17.19 -2.46 -2.63
CA PRO A 30 -16.00 -3.01 -1.97
C PRO A 30 -14.87 -3.35 -2.94
N VAL A 31 -15.18 -3.73 -4.19
CA VAL A 31 -14.17 -4.01 -5.22
C VAL A 31 -13.28 -2.78 -5.48
N ARG A 32 -13.85 -1.57 -5.45
CA ARG A 32 -13.07 -0.34 -5.65
C ARG A 32 -12.15 -0.07 -4.46
N ALA A 33 -12.68 -0.20 -3.24
CA ALA A 33 -11.89 -0.04 -2.02
C ALA A 33 -10.73 -1.05 -1.97
N GLY A 34 -10.96 -2.30 -2.37
CA GLY A 34 -9.91 -3.33 -2.47
C GLY A 34 -8.84 -2.96 -3.49
N ASN A 35 -9.23 -2.49 -4.68
CA ASN A 35 -8.28 -2.05 -5.70
C ASN A 35 -7.43 -0.85 -5.25
N VAL A 36 -8.02 0.10 -4.53
CA VAL A 36 -7.26 1.24 -3.99
C VAL A 36 -6.30 0.78 -2.89
N LEU A 37 -6.72 -0.11 -2.00
CA LEU A 37 -5.83 -0.70 -0.99
C LEU A 37 -4.64 -1.42 -1.65
N LEU A 38 -4.89 -2.23 -2.68
CA LEU A 38 -3.85 -2.94 -3.43
C LEU A 38 -2.88 -1.96 -4.10
N LEU A 39 -3.39 -0.95 -4.82
CA LEU A 39 -2.56 0.08 -5.44
C LEU A 39 -1.76 0.88 -4.43
N LEU A 40 -2.34 1.19 -3.27
CA LEU A 40 -1.67 1.90 -2.20
C LEU A 40 -0.53 1.07 -1.60
N ILE A 41 -0.73 -0.23 -1.38
CA ILE A 41 0.34 -1.14 -0.95
C ILE A 41 1.47 -1.15 -1.99
N LEU A 42 1.15 -1.40 -3.28
CA LEU A 42 2.16 -1.44 -4.34
C LEU A 42 2.94 -0.13 -4.47
N THR A 43 2.25 1.01 -4.44
CA THR A 43 2.89 2.32 -4.58
C THR A 43 3.81 2.61 -3.40
N LEU A 44 3.36 2.33 -2.17
CA LEU A 44 4.18 2.52 -0.97
C LEU A 44 5.37 1.55 -0.95
N SER A 45 5.20 0.30 -1.41
CA SER A 45 6.29 -0.67 -1.55
C SER A 45 7.36 -0.15 -2.51
N VAL A 46 6.98 0.35 -3.69
CA VAL A 46 7.96 0.92 -4.65
C VAL A 46 8.70 2.12 -4.05
N LEU A 47 7.99 3.02 -3.36
CA LEU A 47 8.60 4.17 -2.66
C LEU A 47 9.51 3.75 -1.50
N PHE A 48 9.19 2.64 -0.83
CA PHE A 48 10.03 2.08 0.22
C PHE A 48 11.30 1.45 -0.34
N GLY A 49 11.19 0.72 -1.46
CA GLY A 49 12.33 0.15 -2.17
C GLY A 49 13.32 1.24 -2.61
N SER A 50 12.82 2.39 -3.08
CA SER A 50 13.68 3.52 -3.46
C SER A 50 14.32 4.26 -2.28
N ALA A 51 13.85 4.05 -1.05
CA ALA A 51 14.35 4.73 0.15
C ALA A 51 15.67 4.15 0.71
N GLY A 52 16.22 3.11 0.08
CA GLY A 52 17.45 2.44 0.53
C GLY A 52 17.20 1.55 1.74
N LEU A 53 16.56 0.40 1.50
CA LEU A 53 16.33 -0.63 2.51
C LEU A 53 17.62 -1.39 2.81
N GLU A 54 17.94 -1.53 4.10
CA GLU A 54 19.04 -2.38 4.55
C GLU A 54 18.48 -3.55 5.38
N PRO A 55 19.08 -4.74 5.27
CA PRO A 55 18.69 -5.88 6.09
C PRO A 55 18.85 -5.53 7.57
N ASN A 56 17.87 -5.89 8.39
CA ASN A 56 17.89 -5.59 9.81
C ASN A 56 19.01 -6.39 10.50
N PRO A 57 20.02 -5.73 11.12
CA PRO A 57 21.13 -6.43 11.76
C PRO A 57 20.70 -7.26 12.98
N SER A 58 19.48 -7.06 13.49
CA SER A 58 18.92 -7.82 14.61
C SER A 58 18.53 -9.26 14.22
N LEU A 59 18.35 -9.53 12.92
CA LEU A 59 18.07 -10.86 12.39
C LEU A 59 19.40 -11.62 12.19
N ASN A 60 19.98 -12.06 13.30
CA ASN A 60 21.19 -12.90 13.34
C ASN A 60 20.91 -14.26 12.65
N GLY A 61 21.17 -14.38 11.35
CA GLY A 61 21.34 -15.68 10.69
C GLY A 61 20.52 -15.96 9.44
N ASN A 62 19.57 -15.10 9.04
CA ASN A 62 18.95 -15.22 7.72
C ASN A 62 19.41 -14.04 6.84
N PRO A 63 20.11 -14.29 5.72
CA PRO A 63 20.35 -13.23 4.76
C PRO A 63 18.98 -12.83 4.23
N ALA A 64 18.45 -11.70 4.70
CA ALA A 64 17.30 -11.05 4.09
C ALA A 64 17.75 -10.68 2.67
N TYR A 65 17.49 -11.61 1.74
CA TYR A 65 17.86 -11.66 0.33
C TYR A 65 19.10 -10.82 -0.05
N GLU A 66 20.24 -11.45 -0.31
CA GLU A 66 21.43 -10.75 -0.82
C GLU A 66 21.09 -9.91 -2.06
N ILE A 67 20.93 -8.59 -1.86
CA ILE A 67 20.43 -7.62 -2.85
C ILE A 67 21.45 -7.39 -3.99
N ASN A 68 22.61 -8.02 -3.94
CA ASN A 68 23.79 -7.49 -4.60
C ASN A 68 24.02 -7.91 -6.05
N LYS A 69 23.27 -8.85 -6.65
CA LYS A 69 23.30 -9.07 -8.11
C LYS A 69 21.97 -9.60 -8.63
N ILE A 70 21.11 -8.72 -9.15
CA ILE A 70 19.99 -9.12 -10.00
C ILE A 70 20.58 -9.75 -11.27
N LYS A 71 20.56 -11.07 -11.38
CA LYS A 71 21.02 -11.78 -12.58
C LYS A 71 19.85 -12.30 -13.42
N SER A 72 18.68 -12.47 -12.81
CA SER A 72 17.50 -13.06 -13.43
C SER A 72 16.21 -12.29 -13.11
N LEU A 73 15.19 -12.46 -13.97
CA LEU A 73 13.83 -11.97 -13.72
C LEU A 73 13.24 -12.59 -12.44
N SER A 74 13.62 -13.82 -12.10
CA SER A 74 13.27 -14.45 -10.82
C SER A 74 13.78 -13.66 -9.62
N ASP A 75 14.98 -13.08 -9.72
CA ASP A 75 15.60 -12.30 -8.65
C ASP A 75 14.93 -10.93 -8.50
N MET A 76 14.48 -10.35 -9.62
CA MET A 76 13.66 -9.14 -9.59
C MET A 76 12.32 -9.40 -8.89
N LEU A 77 11.65 -10.52 -9.20
CA LEU A 77 10.37 -10.87 -8.59
C LEU A 77 10.52 -11.17 -7.10
N SER A 78 11.57 -11.89 -6.69
CA SER A 78 11.83 -12.16 -5.27
C SER A 78 12.16 -10.88 -4.50
N HIS A 79 12.91 -9.95 -5.12
CA HIS A 79 13.19 -8.65 -4.53
C HIS A 79 11.93 -7.80 -4.35
N LEU A 80 11.09 -7.70 -5.39
CA LEU A 80 9.80 -7.01 -5.31
C LEU A 80 8.90 -7.62 -4.23
N TRP A 81 8.87 -8.95 -4.16
CA TRP A 81 8.11 -9.67 -3.14
C TRP A 81 8.60 -9.36 -1.73
N GLY A 82 9.92 -9.36 -1.51
CA GLY A 82 10.53 -8.98 -0.22
C GLY A 82 10.17 -7.56 0.22
N ILE A 83 10.15 -6.60 -0.71
CA ILE A 83 9.74 -5.21 -0.42
C ILE A 83 8.26 -5.14 -0.06
N ILE A 84 7.39 -5.86 -0.79
CA ILE A 84 5.95 -5.93 -0.50
C ILE A 84 5.72 -6.51 0.88
N LEU A 85 6.36 -7.64 1.20
CA LEU A 85 6.27 -8.27 2.52
C LEU A 85 6.73 -7.32 3.63
N ASN A 86 7.88 -6.67 3.47
CA ASN A 86 8.37 -5.69 4.45
C ASN A 86 7.37 -4.53 4.67
N THR A 87 6.72 -4.06 3.60
CA THR A 87 5.66 -3.04 3.70
C THR A 87 4.47 -3.56 4.50
N LEU A 88 4.08 -4.82 4.31
CA LEU A 88 3.02 -5.47 5.07
C LEU A 88 3.41 -5.66 6.54
N GLN A 89 4.64 -6.05 6.85
CA GLN A 89 5.15 -6.16 8.23
C GLN A 89 5.03 -4.83 8.98
N TYR A 90 5.35 -3.72 8.30
CA TYR A 90 5.13 -2.40 8.88
C TYR A 90 3.64 -2.08 9.09
N ALA A 91 2.78 -2.44 8.13
CA ALA A 91 1.34 -2.24 8.23
C ALA A 91 0.68 -3.05 9.37
N THR A 92 1.19 -4.25 9.64
CA THR A 92 0.71 -5.14 10.72
C THR A 92 1.33 -4.82 12.08
N PHE A 93 2.12 -3.75 12.19
CA PHE A 93 2.81 -3.35 13.41
C PHE A 93 3.79 -4.41 13.95
N GLU A 94 4.41 -5.17 13.06
CA GLU A 94 5.42 -6.15 13.47
C GLU A 94 6.61 -5.45 14.16
N LYS A 95 7.07 -6.05 15.27
CA LYS A 95 8.10 -5.47 16.13
C LYS A 95 9.48 -5.50 15.48
N VAL A 96 9.78 -6.56 14.73
CA VAL A 96 11.09 -6.80 14.10
C VAL A 96 10.88 -7.03 12.61
N PRO A 97 10.88 -5.97 11.77
CA PRO A 97 10.78 -6.12 10.33
C PRO A 97 12.10 -6.63 9.74
N ASP A 98 12.02 -7.28 8.59
CA ASP A 98 13.18 -7.85 7.89
C ASP A 98 14.14 -6.78 7.37
N TYR A 99 13.61 -5.63 6.94
CA TYR A 99 14.40 -4.53 6.42
C TYR A 99 14.08 -3.22 7.11
N VAL A 100 15.13 -2.46 7.44
CA VAL A 100 15.03 -1.15 8.09
C VAL A 100 15.44 -0.07 7.10
N PRO A 101 14.70 1.05 6.99
CA PRO A 101 15.12 2.17 6.17
C PRO A 101 16.35 2.85 6.79
N LYS A 102 17.40 3.06 6.00
CA LYS A 102 18.59 3.83 6.43
C LYS A 102 18.34 5.34 6.43
N THR A 103 17.44 5.80 5.57
CA THR A 103 17.23 7.24 5.30
C THR A 103 16.10 7.84 6.13
N ILE A 104 16.18 9.15 6.42
CA ILE A 104 15.09 9.92 7.06
C ILE A 104 13.80 9.82 6.23
N TYR A 105 13.93 9.86 4.90
CA TYR A 105 12.82 9.65 3.99
C TYR A 105 12.11 8.30 4.23
N GLY A 106 12.85 7.20 4.31
CA GLY A 106 12.29 5.90 4.62
C GLY A 106 11.66 5.84 6.03
N ALA A 107 12.23 6.55 7.01
CA ALA A 107 11.62 6.66 8.34
C ALA A 107 10.27 7.40 8.30
N THR A 108 10.14 8.47 7.51
CA THR A 108 8.84 9.15 7.32
C THR A 108 7.83 8.25 6.60
N LEU A 109 8.25 7.52 5.56
CA LEU A 109 7.40 6.56 4.86
C LEU A 109 6.90 5.46 5.80
N LYS A 110 7.72 5.00 6.75
CA LYS A 110 7.30 4.01 7.76
C LYS A 110 6.11 4.49 8.57
N PHE A 111 6.11 5.74 9.01
CA PHE A 111 4.96 6.32 9.72
C PHE A 111 3.73 6.42 8.82
N VAL A 112 3.92 6.85 7.58
CA VAL A 112 2.84 6.96 6.58
C VAL A 112 2.20 5.59 6.32
N VAL A 113 3.00 4.55 6.11
CA VAL A 113 2.55 3.15 5.91
C VAL A 113 1.74 2.65 7.11
N LYS A 114 2.25 2.86 8.33
CA LYS A 114 1.60 2.43 9.58
C LYS A 114 0.23 3.07 9.81
N ILE A 115 -0.02 4.25 9.25
CA ILE A 115 -1.29 4.95 9.40
C ILE A 115 -2.21 4.65 8.23
N LEU A 116 -1.72 4.82 6.99
CA LEU A 116 -2.56 4.74 5.79
C LEU A 116 -3.08 3.32 5.52
N ILE A 117 -2.25 2.28 5.65
CA ILE A 117 -2.68 0.93 5.29
C ILE A 117 -3.78 0.42 6.24
N PRO A 118 -3.63 0.48 7.58
CA PRO A 118 -4.69 0.08 8.50
C PRO A 118 -5.97 0.92 8.33
N LEU A 119 -5.84 2.22 8.11
CA LEU A 119 -6.99 3.10 7.84
C LEU A 119 -7.76 2.65 6.60
N GLN A 120 -7.05 2.35 5.51
CA GLN A 120 -7.65 1.86 4.26
C GLN A 120 -8.24 0.46 4.41
N ALA A 121 -7.59 -0.42 5.15
CA ALA A 121 -8.11 -1.74 5.48
C ALA A 121 -9.41 -1.65 6.30
N ALA A 122 -9.50 -0.73 7.26
CA ALA A 122 -10.71 -0.47 8.03
C ALA A 122 -11.86 0.04 7.14
N LEU A 123 -11.58 0.99 6.24
CA LEU A 123 -12.56 1.46 5.25
C LEU A 123 -13.03 0.34 4.32
N PHE A 124 -12.12 -0.53 3.87
CA PHE A 124 -12.45 -1.69 3.07
C PHE A 124 -13.33 -2.70 3.83
N ALA A 125 -13.00 -2.99 5.09
CA ALA A 125 -13.82 -3.85 5.94
C ALA A 125 -15.24 -3.28 6.15
N LEU A 126 -15.35 -1.96 6.36
CA LEU A 126 -16.64 -1.27 6.46
C LEU A 126 -17.44 -1.37 5.15
N ALA A 127 -16.79 -1.20 4.00
CA ALA A 127 -17.39 -1.37 2.68
C ALA A 127 -17.97 -2.78 2.48
N ILE A 128 -17.21 -3.80 2.89
CA ILE A 128 -17.65 -5.20 2.86
C ILE A 128 -18.88 -5.39 3.75
N ARG A 129 -18.84 -4.91 4.99
CA ARG A 129 -19.96 -4.99 5.93
C ARG A 129 -21.24 -4.38 5.36
N ASN A 130 -21.14 -3.20 4.74
CA ASN A 130 -22.29 -2.52 4.14
C ASN A 130 -22.88 -3.30 2.96
N ARG A 131 -22.05 -4.03 2.20
CA ARG A 131 -22.53 -4.87 1.10
C ARG A 131 -23.32 -6.08 1.59
N PHE A 132 -22.91 -6.70 2.69
CA PHE A 132 -23.61 -7.87 3.25
C PHE A 132 -24.89 -7.55 4.01
N ARG A 133 -25.10 -6.28 4.42
CA ARG A 133 -26.32 -5.87 5.12
C ARG A 133 -27.51 -5.61 4.17
N ARG A 134 -27.26 -5.51 2.87
CA ARG A 134 -28.29 -5.34 1.84
C ARG A 134 -28.68 -6.68 1.26
#